data_AF-A0A7C7QDU1-F1
#
_entry.id   AF-A0A7C7QDU1-F1
#
_cell.length_a   1.000
_cell.length_b   1.000
_cell.length_c   1.000
_cell.angle_alpha   90.00
_cell.angle_beta   90.00
_cell.angle_gamma   90.00
#
_symmetry.space_group_name_H-M   'P 1'
#
loop_
_entity.id
_entity.type
_entity.pdbx_description
1 polymer ?
#
loop_
_entity_poly.entity_id
_entity_poly.type
_entity_poly.pdbx_seq_one_letter_code
_entity_poly.pdbx_strand_id
1 'polypeptide(L)'
;RFNKPGKPVRFLLVEAGRRINLTRYMVEKPLRPPAFCQALRKHLSNARVVGVWQPNLERIMILDFSSARGEYKLVAELFAKGNILLLNGEGRILHALSTVKVGGRTLARGETYAQPSSGATVPLGRLEEFMEALKKFKGEVVRALTKIYGVGGVYAEEFLLRAGVEKSKNCREISAEEAERILKAALTVFQGLKGPQPCLYLEADGRPAAVSPFPLQRFKNLKLERFETLNEAVDEFYSRFEAERVKAEKGEKVRLQLEELKRIASEQEARLKGLKAEIASLQRIGETIFRNASLLHQLQEILKGMANKGLNWRQIEAEVSEARKKGTLPLILVSALNPKDKQVKVRLGSLEFELSLAKSVYQEASAYFDKAKRLKAKLLNLEKVLKETLEKMASIEAFVAEVEAEPIRLGRVREKEWYEKFRYSYTSGGLLIVAGRDASSNEILVKRYAKPSDLIFHSDVAGSPFTLLRVEDRPPSEASIRQAAQFTACYSRAWREGWSAIDVYHVKPEQLSKKAPSGLFLARGSFMVYGKKNYLHGVPLRLALAVKLDGRPKILAAPPEAAEAWASFIVEVAPGKVRAKDLAVKAKGKLVEIAPKEL
;
A
#
# COMPACT_ATOMS: atom_id res chain seq x y z
N ARG A 1 13.15 14.15 -3.75
CA ARG A 1 14.38 13.57 -3.15
C ARG A 1 15.38 14.71 -3.00
N PHE A 2 15.89 14.92 -1.79
CA PHE A 2 16.88 15.95 -1.50
C PHE A 2 18.18 15.31 -1.03
N ASN A 3 19.29 15.84 -1.51
CA ASN A 3 20.63 15.39 -1.15
C ASN A 3 21.39 16.58 -0.57
N LYS A 4 21.78 16.48 0.70
CA LYS A 4 22.69 17.42 1.33
C LYS A 4 24.00 16.68 1.60
N PRO A 5 25.15 17.17 1.10
CA PRO A 5 26.44 16.53 1.36
C PRO A 5 26.64 16.23 2.86
N GLY A 6 27.08 15.01 3.18
CA GLY A 6 27.32 14.58 4.56
C GLY A 6 26.05 14.28 5.39
N LYS A 7 24.85 14.32 4.80
CA LYS A 7 23.60 13.95 5.47
C LYS A 7 22.87 12.83 4.72
N PRO A 8 22.05 12.02 5.41
CA PRO A 8 21.19 11.03 4.76
C PRO A 8 20.31 11.66 3.68
N VAL A 9 20.02 10.88 2.64
CA VAL A 9 19.10 11.28 1.58
C VAL A 9 17.71 11.43 2.17
N ARG A 10 17.08 12.58 1.94
CA ARG A 10 15.72 12.86 2.42
C ARG A 10 14.71 12.71 1.29
N PHE A 11 13.59 12.06 1.58
CA PHE A 11 12.47 11.95 0.64
C PHE A 11 11.38 12.89 1.13
N LEU A 12 10.96 13.83 0.28
CA LEU A 12 9.81 14.69 0.55
C LEU A 12 8.60 14.06 -0.12
N LEU A 13 7.55 13.85 0.66
CA LEU A 13 6.24 13.46 0.20
C LEU A 13 5.33 14.69 0.23
N VAL A 14 4.62 14.93 -0.86
CA VAL A 14 3.62 16.00 -0.97
C VAL A 14 2.34 15.37 -1.45
N GLU A 15 1.29 15.50 -0.67
CA GLU A 15 -0.05 15.02 -0.96
C GLU A 15 -1.00 16.21 -0.96
N ALA A 16 -1.53 16.55 -2.14
CA ALA A 16 -2.40 17.70 -2.31
C ALA A 16 -3.57 17.66 -1.32
N GLY A 17 -3.86 18.80 -0.70
CA GLY A 17 -4.99 18.94 0.23
C GLY A 17 -4.78 18.31 1.60
N ARG A 18 -3.69 17.56 1.82
CA ARG A 18 -3.52 16.75 3.04
C ARG A 18 -2.23 17.02 3.78
N ARG A 19 -1.06 16.83 3.16
CA ARG A 19 0.21 16.89 3.89
C ARG A 19 1.43 17.20 3.03
N ILE A 20 2.45 17.69 3.71
CA ILE A 20 3.83 17.73 3.24
C ILE A 20 4.75 17.30 4.38
N ASN A 21 5.52 16.25 4.19
CA ASN A 21 6.44 15.75 5.20
C ASN A 21 7.64 15.04 4.57
N LEU A 22 8.73 14.97 5.32
CA LEU A 22 9.80 14.03 5.00
C LEU A 22 9.36 12.62 5.37
N THR A 23 9.60 11.67 4.47
CA THR A 23 9.19 10.29 4.65
C THR A 23 10.38 9.33 4.71
N ARG A 24 10.28 8.37 5.63
CA ARG A 24 11.15 7.18 5.72
C ARG A 24 10.45 5.92 5.21
N TYR A 25 9.21 6.01 4.73
CA TYR A 25 8.44 4.88 4.24
C TYR A 25 8.55 4.72 2.72
N MET A 26 8.49 3.48 2.26
CA MET A 26 8.45 3.17 0.84
C MET A 26 7.10 3.60 0.29
N VAL A 27 7.14 4.43 -0.75
CA VAL A 27 5.96 4.84 -1.50
C VAL A 27 6.00 4.11 -2.83
N GLU A 28 4.91 3.42 -3.15
CA GLU A 28 4.74 2.77 -4.44
C GLU A 28 4.84 3.81 -5.56
N LYS A 29 5.53 3.44 -6.64
CA LYS A 29 5.74 4.31 -7.79
C LYS A 29 4.97 3.73 -8.96
N PRO A 30 4.22 4.56 -9.71
CA PRO A 30 3.58 4.09 -10.93
C PRO A 30 4.64 3.64 -11.94
N LEU A 31 4.31 2.62 -12.73
CA LEU A 31 5.20 2.06 -13.76
C LEU A 31 5.64 3.13 -14.79
N ARG A 32 4.74 4.05 -15.14
CA ARG A 32 5.02 5.17 -16.05
C ARG A 32 4.88 6.50 -15.30
N PRO A 33 5.88 7.41 -15.38
CA PRO A 33 5.82 8.69 -14.69
C PRO A 33 4.74 9.61 -15.31
N PRO A 34 3.78 10.13 -14.52
CA PRO A 34 2.78 11.08 -14.99
C PRO A 34 3.40 12.36 -15.56
N ALA A 35 2.64 13.09 -16.40
CA ALA A 35 3.10 14.32 -17.05
C ALA A 35 3.63 15.37 -16.06
N PHE A 36 2.94 15.57 -14.93
CA PHE A 36 3.40 16.47 -13.87
C PHE A 36 4.77 16.04 -13.29
N CYS A 37 4.98 14.75 -13.07
CA CYS A 37 6.28 14.24 -12.62
C CYS A 37 7.39 14.48 -13.64
N GLN A 38 7.09 14.38 -14.94
CA GLN A 38 8.06 14.68 -16.00
C GLN A 38 8.42 16.17 -16.02
N ALA A 39 7.44 17.06 -15.82
CA ALA A 39 7.67 18.49 -15.68
C ALA A 39 8.59 18.81 -14.49
N LEU A 40 8.31 18.23 -13.31
CA LEU A 40 9.19 18.40 -12.15
C LEU A 40 10.61 17.91 -12.44
N ARG A 41 10.78 16.78 -13.15
CA ARG A 41 12.12 16.32 -13.55
C ARG A 41 12.80 17.29 -14.51
N LYS A 42 12.08 17.86 -15.47
CA LYS A 42 12.62 18.82 -16.44
C LYS A 42 13.14 20.09 -15.77
N HIS A 43 12.43 20.60 -14.76
CA HIS A 43 12.74 21.90 -14.16
C HIS A 43 13.52 21.82 -12.84
N LEU A 44 13.25 20.81 -12.01
CA LEU A 44 13.78 20.74 -10.64
C LEU A 44 14.90 19.69 -10.46
N SER A 45 15.23 18.88 -11.48
CA SER A 45 16.35 17.94 -11.37
C SER A 45 17.68 18.70 -11.22
N ASN A 46 18.43 18.38 -10.16
CA ASN A 46 19.67 19.08 -9.76
C ASN A 46 19.47 20.55 -9.37
N ALA A 47 18.24 21.02 -9.22
CA ALA A 47 17.97 22.34 -8.65
C ALA A 47 18.26 22.34 -7.14
N ARG A 48 18.73 23.48 -6.63
CA ARG A 48 18.98 23.72 -5.22
C ARG A 48 17.75 24.36 -4.59
N VAL A 49 17.27 23.83 -3.48
CA VAL A 49 16.27 24.52 -2.65
C VAL A 49 16.95 25.72 -2.01
N VAL A 50 16.41 26.92 -2.24
CA VAL A 50 16.94 28.18 -1.70
C VAL A 50 16.06 28.74 -0.58
N GLY A 51 14.78 28.39 -0.53
CA GLY A 51 13.85 28.85 0.48
C GLY A 51 12.66 27.90 0.66
N VAL A 52 12.09 27.90 1.87
CA VAL A 52 10.84 27.22 2.21
C VAL A 52 10.07 28.16 3.12
N TRP A 53 8.84 28.52 2.77
CA TRP A 53 8.05 29.49 3.51
C TRP A 53 6.54 29.27 3.35
N GLN A 54 5.80 29.87 4.27
CA GLN A 54 4.34 29.81 4.35
C GLN A 54 3.78 31.24 4.21
N PRO A 55 2.85 31.51 3.28
CA PRO A 55 2.20 32.81 3.17
C PRO A 55 1.10 32.97 4.22
N ASN A 56 1.07 34.10 4.94
CA ASN A 56 -0.08 34.58 5.74
C ASN A 56 -0.74 33.54 6.68
N LEU A 57 0.03 32.59 7.21
CA LEU A 57 -0.45 31.43 8.00
C LEU A 57 -1.47 30.52 7.26
N GLU A 58 -1.61 30.68 5.95
CA GLU A 58 -2.45 29.82 5.12
C GLU A 58 -1.88 28.40 5.03
N ARG A 59 -2.75 27.43 4.73
CA ARG A 59 -2.35 26.01 4.54
C ARG A 59 -1.67 25.80 3.18
N ILE A 60 -0.63 26.58 2.92
CA ILE A 60 0.15 26.61 1.68
C ILE A 60 1.62 26.57 2.05
N MET A 61 2.39 25.70 1.39
CA MET A 61 3.84 25.67 1.51
C MET A 61 4.46 26.01 0.16
N ILE A 62 5.42 26.93 0.13
CA ILE A 62 6.13 27.33 -1.08
C ILE A 62 7.61 26.98 -0.91
N LEU A 63 8.13 26.21 -1.87
CA LEU A 63 9.54 25.86 -1.95
C LEU A 63 10.16 26.58 -3.15
N ASP A 64 11.19 27.38 -2.90
CA ASP A 64 11.93 28.10 -3.92
C ASP A 64 13.14 27.27 -4.37
N PHE A 65 13.33 27.18 -5.68
CA PHE A 65 14.37 26.40 -6.33
C PHE A 65 15.19 27.25 -7.30
N SER A 66 16.51 27.13 -7.21
CA SER A 66 17.46 27.74 -8.15
C SER A 66 18.17 26.65 -8.96
N SER A 67 18.30 26.86 -10.27
CA SER A 67 18.98 25.93 -11.17
C SER A 67 19.71 26.69 -12.28
N ALA A 68 20.58 26.00 -13.03
CA ALA A 68 21.21 26.56 -14.23
C ALA A 68 20.21 26.99 -15.33
N ARG A 69 18.94 26.55 -15.25
CA ARG A 69 17.87 26.90 -16.20
C ARG A 69 17.00 28.06 -15.71
N GLY A 70 17.25 28.60 -14.53
CA GLY A 70 16.49 29.65 -13.90
C GLY A 70 15.88 29.26 -12.55
N GLU A 71 15.05 30.18 -12.04
CA GLU A 71 14.35 30.08 -10.75
C GLU A 71 12.95 29.50 -10.92
N TYR A 72 12.54 28.66 -9.97
CA TYR A 72 11.25 27.97 -9.96
C TYR A 72 10.65 27.94 -8.56
N LYS A 73 9.33 27.86 -8.48
CA LYS A 73 8.61 27.67 -7.21
C LYS A 73 7.74 26.43 -7.27
N LEU A 74 7.73 25.64 -6.20
CA LEU A 74 6.76 24.56 -6.01
C LEU A 74 5.79 24.97 -4.91
N VAL A 75 4.53 25.16 -5.28
CA VAL A 75 3.44 25.52 -4.36
C VAL A 75 2.66 24.25 -4.03
N ALA A 76 2.44 23.98 -2.75
CA ALA A 76 1.58 22.91 -2.27
C ALA A 76 0.42 23.51 -1.47
N GLU A 77 -0.80 23.39 -2.00
CA GLU A 77 -2.03 23.78 -1.30
C GLU A 77 -2.58 22.58 -0.52
N LEU A 78 -2.66 22.71 0.81
CA LEU A 78 -2.94 21.64 1.78
C LEU A 78 -4.34 21.80 2.42
N PHE A 79 -5.31 22.30 1.66
CA PHE A 79 -6.69 22.48 2.10
C PHE A 79 -7.67 22.00 1.03
N ALA A 80 -8.88 21.61 1.45
CA ALA A 80 -9.89 21.02 0.57
C ALA A 80 -9.28 19.88 -0.30
N LYS A 81 -9.54 19.86 -1.61
CA LYS A 81 -8.89 18.93 -2.54
C LYS A 81 -7.42 19.28 -2.81
N GLY A 82 -7.02 20.52 -2.52
CA GLY A 82 -5.67 21.05 -2.71
C GLY A 82 -5.18 21.02 -4.16
N ASN A 83 -3.91 21.41 -4.34
CA ASN A 83 -3.22 21.37 -5.62
C ASN A 83 -1.70 21.40 -5.41
N ILE A 84 -0.94 20.99 -6.42
CA ILE A 84 0.51 21.19 -6.47
C ILE A 84 0.83 21.92 -7.78
N LEU A 85 1.49 23.06 -7.68
CA LEU A 85 1.78 23.93 -8.82
C LEU A 85 3.29 24.12 -8.96
N LEU A 86 3.78 24.02 -10.19
CA LEU A 86 5.13 24.41 -10.56
C LEU A 86 5.06 25.77 -11.25
N LEU A 87 5.74 26.77 -10.70
CA LEU A 87 5.80 28.14 -11.22
C LEU A 87 7.21 28.47 -11.74
N ASN A 88 7.30 29.42 -12.67
CA ASN A 88 8.56 30.09 -13.01
C ASN A 88 8.92 31.18 -11.98
N GLY A 89 10.07 31.84 -12.16
CA GLY A 89 10.53 32.94 -11.31
C GLY A 89 9.58 34.14 -11.25
N GLU A 90 8.75 34.35 -12.28
CA GLU A 90 7.77 35.44 -12.37
C GLU A 90 6.41 35.07 -11.72
N GLY A 91 6.26 33.86 -11.20
CA GLY A 91 5.01 33.39 -10.60
C GLY A 91 3.95 32.88 -11.59
N ARG A 92 4.28 32.71 -12.87
CA ARG A 92 3.42 32.03 -13.86
C ARG A 92 3.44 30.52 -13.68
N ILE A 93 2.27 29.90 -13.77
CA ILE A 93 2.08 28.45 -13.66
C ILE A 93 2.63 27.78 -14.91
N LEU A 94 3.72 27.02 -14.76
CA LEU A 94 4.24 26.15 -15.80
C LEU A 94 3.41 24.87 -15.89
N HIS A 95 3.08 24.28 -14.74
CA HIS A 95 2.28 23.07 -14.65
C HIS A 95 1.46 23.06 -13.35
N ALA A 96 0.25 22.54 -13.43
CA ALA A 96 -0.60 22.24 -12.29
C ALA A 96 -0.82 20.72 -12.20
N LEU A 97 -0.88 20.17 -10.99
CA LEU A 97 -1.27 18.79 -10.77
C LEU A 97 -2.72 18.57 -11.23
N SER A 98 -3.59 19.56 -11.01
CA SER A 98 -4.95 19.58 -11.52
C SER A 98 -5.33 20.98 -11.99
N THR A 99 -5.92 21.06 -13.19
CA THR A 99 -6.42 22.32 -13.74
C THR A 99 -7.79 22.61 -13.16
N VAL A 100 -7.93 23.70 -12.40
CA VAL A 100 -9.19 24.04 -11.70
C VAL A 100 -9.45 25.54 -11.70
N LYS A 101 -10.73 25.92 -11.74
CA LYS A 101 -11.20 27.29 -11.44
C LYS A 101 -11.84 27.26 -10.06
N VAL A 102 -11.31 28.04 -9.12
CA VAL A 102 -11.75 28.04 -7.71
C VAL A 102 -11.64 29.44 -7.13
N GLY A 103 -12.68 29.92 -6.44
CA GLY A 103 -12.61 31.21 -5.72
C GLY A 103 -12.15 32.40 -6.58
N GLY A 104 -12.62 32.48 -7.84
CA GLY A 104 -12.26 33.56 -8.77
C GLY A 104 -10.88 33.45 -9.43
N ARG A 105 -10.07 32.44 -9.06
CA ARG A 105 -8.74 32.19 -9.67
C ARG A 105 -8.74 30.95 -10.57
N THR A 106 -7.96 31.01 -11.64
CA THR A 106 -7.73 29.89 -12.56
C THR A 106 -6.35 29.31 -12.31
N LEU A 107 -6.29 28.05 -11.86
CA LEU A 107 -5.05 27.32 -11.67
C LEU A 107 -4.79 26.48 -12.92
N ALA A 108 -4.25 27.10 -13.96
CA ALA A 108 -3.96 26.47 -15.25
C ALA A 108 -2.59 26.90 -15.77
N ARG A 109 -2.03 26.13 -16.71
CA ARG A 109 -0.76 26.47 -17.35
C ARG A 109 -0.88 27.81 -18.09
N GLY A 110 0.10 28.69 -17.89
CA GLY A 110 0.18 30.03 -18.51
C GLY A 110 -0.35 31.16 -17.63
N GLU A 111 -1.24 30.83 -16.69
CA GLU A 111 -1.84 31.78 -15.75
C GLU A 111 -0.85 32.23 -14.67
N THR A 112 -1.02 33.45 -14.16
CA THR A 112 -0.26 33.93 -12.98
C THR A 112 -0.88 33.37 -11.72
N TYR A 113 -0.08 32.76 -10.84
CA TYR A 113 -0.58 32.22 -9.58
C TYR A 113 -1.01 33.35 -8.63
N ALA A 114 -2.27 33.29 -8.22
CA ALA A 114 -2.81 34.13 -7.16
C ALA A 114 -3.11 33.29 -5.90
N GLN A 115 -2.67 33.77 -4.75
CA GLN A 115 -2.99 33.19 -3.45
C GLN A 115 -4.50 33.31 -3.19
N PRO A 116 -5.10 32.37 -2.43
CA PRO A 116 -6.46 32.56 -1.96
C PRO A 116 -6.53 33.76 -1.00
N SER A 117 -7.70 34.39 -0.90
CA SER A 117 -7.92 35.44 0.10
C SER A 117 -7.73 34.87 1.50
N SER A 118 -6.92 35.55 2.33
CA SER A 118 -6.66 35.13 3.72
C SER A 118 -7.95 35.15 4.53
N GLY A 119 -8.21 34.07 5.27
CA GLY A 119 -9.33 34.00 6.20
C GLY A 119 -9.07 34.72 7.52
N ALA A 120 -7.80 34.80 7.95
CA ALA A 120 -7.40 35.34 9.24
C ALA A 120 -7.47 36.87 9.26
N THR A 121 -8.14 37.43 10.27
CA THR A 121 -8.47 38.86 10.33
C THR A 121 -7.86 39.59 11.51
N VAL A 122 -7.37 38.89 12.55
CA VAL A 122 -6.89 39.53 13.79
C VAL A 122 -5.55 38.94 14.25
N PRO A 123 -4.53 39.78 14.53
CA PRO A 123 -3.28 39.32 15.16
C PRO A 123 -3.50 38.72 16.55
N LEU A 124 -2.71 37.71 16.93
CA LEU A 124 -2.76 37.18 18.29
C LEU A 124 -2.30 38.22 19.33
N GLY A 125 -2.98 38.22 20.49
CA GLY A 125 -2.62 39.04 21.65
C GLY A 125 -3.35 40.38 21.77
N ARG A 126 -4.24 40.75 20.84
CA ARG A 126 -5.03 41.99 20.91
C ARG A 126 -6.48 41.71 21.35
N LEU A 127 -6.76 41.92 22.63
CA LEU A 127 -8.07 41.60 23.22
C LEU A 127 -9.22 42.40 22.59
N GLU A 128 -9.04 43.71 22.43
CA GLU A 128 -10.07 44.62 21.90
C GLU A 128 -10.49 44.23 20.48
N GLU A 129 -9.50 44.04 19.59
CA GLU A 129 -9.74 43.60 18.20
C GLU A 129 -10.37 42.20 18.15
N PHE A 130 -9.98 41.30 19.06
CA PHE A 130 -10.56 39.96 19.16
C PHE A 130 -12.04 40.02 19.57
N MET A 131 -12.38 40.81 20.59
CA MET A 131 -13.76 41.01 21.02
C MET A 131 -14.60 41.67 19.93
N GLU A 132 -14.06 42.65 19.21
CA GLU A 132 -14.74 43.29 18.10
C GLU A 132 -15.04 42.29 16.99
N ALA A 133 -14.07 41.44 16.64
CA ALA A 133 -14.24 40.38 15.65
C ALA A 133 -15.28 39.34 16.07
N LEU A 134 -15.31 38.94 17.35
CA LEU A 134 -16.35 38.07 17.89
C LEU A 134 -17.75 38.69 17.77
N LYS A 135 -17.92 39.95 18.17
CA LYS A 135 -19.23 40.64 18.09
C LYS A 135 -19.75 40.77 16.66
N LYS A 136 -18.85 40.97 15.69
CA LYS A 136 -19.17 41.02 14.25
C LYS A 136 -19.54 39.65 13.67
N PHE A 137 -19.10 38.55 14.27
CA PHE A 137 -19.39 37.21 13.80
C PHE A 137 -20.78 36.75 14.28
N LYS A 138 -21.59 36.20 13.36
CA LYS A 138 -22.88 35.58 13.70
C LYS A 138 -22.69 34.07 13.86
N GLY A 139 -22.98 33.54 15.05
CA GLY A 139 -22.98 32.10 15.33
C GLY A 139 -22.06 31.69 16.47
N GLU A 140 -21.61 30.43 16.43
CA GLU A 140 -20.82 29.76 17.47
C GLU A 140 -19.37 30.28 17.53
N VAL A 141 -18.84 30.44 18.75
CA VAL A 141 -17.48 30.92 19.01
C VAL A 141 -16.41 30.05 18.35
N VAL A 142 -16.62 28.73 18.27
CA VAL A 142 -15.66 27.82 17.60
C VAL A 142 -15.49 28.14 16.11
N ARG A 143 -16.57 28.50 15.40
CA ARG A 143 -16.51 28.87 13.98
C ARG A 143 -15.82 30.22 13.80
N ALA A 144 -16.10 31.17 14.69
CA ALA A 144 -15.41 32.46 14.69
C ALA A 144 -13.91 32.29 14.85
N LEU A 145 -13.45 31.47 15.80
CA LEU A 145 -12.02 31.23 16.03
C LEU A 145 -11.30 30.64 14.81
N THR A 146 -11.93 29.70 14.09
CA THR A 146 -11.32 29.14 12.86
C THR A 146 -11.12 30.21 11.79
N LYS A 147 -12.04 31.18 11.69
CA LYS A 147 -11.94 32.28 10.73
C LYS A 147 -10.94 33.33 11.20
N ILE A 148 -11.10 33.84 12.42
CA ILE A 148 -10.29 34.93 13.00
C ILE A 148 -8.80 34.59 12.97
N TYR A 149 -8.43 33.38 13.39
CA TYR A 149 -7.02 32.96 13.50
C TYR A 149 -6.55 32.05 12.36
N GLY A 150 -7.41 31.68 11.41
CA GLY A 150 -7.06 30.77 10.31
C GLY A 150 -6.67 29.35 10.76
N VAL A 151 -7.07 28.94 11.98
CA VAL A 151 -6.74 27.62 12.53
C VAL A 151 -7.78 26.56 12.19
N GLY A 152 -7.36 25.30 12.15
CA GLY A 152 -8.30 24.17 12.03
C GLY A 152 -9.18 24.02 13.27
N GLY A 153 -10.39 23.46 13.10
CA GLY A 153 -11.37 23.28 14.18
C GLY A 153 -10.83 22.52 15.40
N VAL A 154 -9.87 21.60 15.20
CA VAL A 154 -9.17 20.90 16.30
C VAL A 154 -8.53 21.88 17.28
N TYR A 155 -7.82 22.89 16.78
CA TYR A 155 -7.15 23.88 17.64
C TYR A 155 -8.13 24.91 18.18
N ALA A 156 -9.16 25.31 17.42
CA ALA A 156 -10.21 26.17 17.94
C ALA A 156 -10.92 25.55 19.15
N GLU A 157 -11.28 24.26 19.08
CA GLU A 157 -11.83 23.53 20.22
C GLU A 157 -10.81 23.36 21.35
N GLU A 158 -9.52 23.15 21.06
CA GLU A 158 -8.48 23.12 22.10
C GLU A 158 -8.37 24.45 22.86
N PHE A 159 -8.46 25.60 22.18
CA PHE A 159 -8.43 26.92 22.82
C PHE A 159 -9.59 27.06 23.81
N LEU A 160 -10.79 26.72 23.36
CA LEU A 160 -12.02 26.80 24.14
C LEU A 160 -12.01 25.84 25.32
N LEU A 161 -11.54 24.61 25.11
CA LEU A 161 -11.46 23.59 26.17
C LEU A 161 -10.47 24.01 27.27
N ARG A 162 -9.31 24.56 26.91
CA ARG A 162 -8.35 25.14 27.88
C ARG A 162 -8.90 26.39 28.57
N ALA A 163 -9.69 27.18 27.85
CA ALA A 163 -10.33 28.35 28.40
C ALA A 163 -11.52 28.00 29.31
N GLY A 164 -12.07 26.78 29.24
CA GLY A 164 -13.30 26.41 29.93
C GLY A 164 -14.53 27.12 29.36
N VAL A 165 -14.59 27.27 28.03
CA VAL A 165 -15.70 27.91 27.29
C VAL A 165 -16.35 26.89 26.37
N GLU A 166 -17.68 26.84 26.35
CA GLU A 166 -18.44 25.93 25.50
C GLU A 166 -18.33 26.32 24.03
N LYS A 167 -18.08 25.34 23.15
CA LYS A 167 -17.84 25.59 21.72
C LYS A 167 -19.05 26.13 20.94
N SER A 168 -20.24 25.78 21.39
CA SER A 168 -21.55 26.19 20.85
C SER A 168 -21.96 27.59 21.28
N LYS A 169 -21.27 28.18 22.28
CA LYS A 169 -21.65 29.49 22.82
C LYS A 169 -21.66 30.56 21.74
N ASN A 170 -22.66 31.42 21.76
CA ASN A 170 -22.79 32.49 20.77
C ASN A 170 -21.66 33.50 20.93
N CYS A 171 -21.05 33.94 19.82
CA CYS A 171 -19.94 34.91 19.88
C CYS A 171 -20.32 36.21 20.59
N ARG A 172 -21.59 36.62 20.53
CA ARG A 172 -22.09 37.86 21.16
C ARG A 172 -22.32 37.74 22.66
N GLU A 173 -22.30 36.53 23.19
CA GLU A 173 -22.48 36.21 24.61
C GLU A 173 -21.14 35.94 25.31
N ILE A 174 -20.02 36.05 24.59
CA ILE A 174 -18.68 35.90 25.16
C ILE A 174 -18.35 37.15 25.99
N SER A 175 -18.10 36.96 27.28
CA SER A 175 -17.68 38.04 28.19
C SER A 175 -16.23 38.46 27.94
N ALA A 176 -15.81 39.61 28.48
CA ALA A 176 -14.42 40.05 28.39
C ALA A 176 -13.46 39.04 29.06
N GLU A 177 -13.85 38.51 30.21
CA GLU A 177 -13.08 37.51 30.97
C GLU A 177 -12.97 36.18 30.22
N GLU A 178 -14.03 35.76 29.52
CA GLU A 178 -13.98 34.59 28.63
C GLU A 178 -13.06 34.85 27.44
N ALA A 179 -13.15 36.03 26.81
CA ALA A 179 -12.29 36.39 25.69
C ALA A 179 -10.81 36.41 26.08
N GLU A 180 -10.48 36.93 27.27
CA GLU A 180 -9.12 36.88 27.83
C GLU A 180 -8.62 35.46 28.05
N ARG A 181 -9.45 34.58 28.64
CA ARG A 181 -9.10 33.16 28.82
C ARG A 181 -8.85 32.47 27.49
N ILE A 182 -9.69 32.70 26.49
CA ILE A 182 -9.53 32.15 25.13
C ILE A 182 -8.22 32.64 24.51
N LEU A 183 -7.92 33.94 24.60
CA LEU A 183 -6.71 34.53 24.05
C LEU A 183 -5.45 33.96 24.72
N LYS A 184 -5.46 33.83 26.05
CA LYS A 184 -4.38 33.22 26.83
C LYS A 184 -4.17 31.75 26.46
N ALA A 185 -5.26 30.99 26.29
CA ALA A 185 -5.20 29.61 25.85
C ALA A 185 -4.60 29.50 24.44
N ALA A 186 -5.04 30.34 23.49
CA ALA A 186 -4.50 30.39 22.14
C ALA A 186 -2.99 30.71 22.16
N LEU A 187 -2.58 31.77 22.87
CA LEU A 187 -1.16 32.14 23.03
C LEU A 187 -0.32 30.99 23.56
N THR A 188 -0.81 30.27 24.57
CA THR A 188 -0.12 29.09 25.13
C THR A 188 0.09 28.01 24.08
N VAL A 189 -0.94 27.73 23.27
CA VAL A 189 -0.86 26.73 22.20
C VAL A 189 0.14 27.16 21.12
N PHE A 190 0.12 28.42 20.68
CA PHE A 190 1.07 28.93 19.71
C PHE A 190 2.51 28.97 20.24
N GLN A 191 2.71 29.27 21.54
CA GLN A 191 4.04 29.19 22.16
C GLN A 191 4.60 27.77 22.12
N GLY A 192 3.76 26.74 22.21
CA GLY A 192 4.15 25.34 22.03
C GLY A 192 4.82 25.04 20.69
N LEU A 193 4.61 25.85 19.65
CA LEU A 193 5.29 25.70 18.36
C LEU A 193 6.79 26.03 18.41
N LYS A 194 7.25 26.82 19.39
CA LYS A 194 8.67 27.14 19.57
C LYS A 194 9.48 25.96 20.12
N GLY A 195 8.81 25.05 20.84
CA GLY A 195 9.40 23.84 21.41
C GLY A 195 8.43 22.68 21.22
N PRO A 196 8.24 22.19 19.98
CA PRO A 196 7.25 21.17 19.69
C PRO A 196 7.56 19.88 20.47
N GLN A 197 6.50 19.20 20.89
CA GLN A 197 6.51 17.85 21.46
C GLN A 197 5.65 16.93 20.58
N PRO A 198 6.12 16.56 19.37
CA PRO A 198 5.31 15.88 18.37
C PRO A 198 4.73 14.58 18.92
N CYS A 199 3.44 14.36 18.66
CA CYS A 199 2.72 13.21 19.18
C CYS A 199 1.64 12.70 18.23
N LEU A 200 1.40 11.39 18.34
CA LEU A 200 0.38 10.62 17.64
C LEU A 200 -0.62 10.10 18.68
N TYR A 201 -1.90 10.24 18.39
CA TYR A 201 -2.99 9.69 19.18
C TYR A 201 -3.54 8.46 18.50
N LEU A 202 -3.70 7.38 19.26
CA LEU A 202 -4.26 6.12 18.79
C LEU A 202 -5.56 5.81 19.54
N GLU A 203 -6.50 5.23 18.79
CA GLU A 203 -7.68 4.58 19.33
C GLU A 203 -7.28 3.33 20.15
N ALA A 204 -8.22 2.78 20.92
CA ALA A 204 -7.98 1.59 21.74
C ALA A 204 -7.55 0.36 20.92
N ASP A 205 -8.00 0.26 19.67
CA ASP A 205 -7.64 -0.79 18.71
C ASP A 205 -6.31 -0.52 17.97
N GLY A 206 -5.62 0.58 18.29
CA GLY A 206 -4.34 0.96 17.70
C GLY A 206 -4.43 1.78 16.43
N ARG A 207 -5.64 2.07 15.91
CA ARG A 207 -5.81 2.91 14.71
C ARG A 207 -5.39 4.36 14.97
N PRO A 208 -4.75 5.03 13.98
CA PRO A 208 -4.35 6.42 14.13
C PRO A 208 -5.55 7.36 14.12
N ALA A 209 -5.73 8.12 15.21
CA ALA A 209 -6.84 9.06 15.38
C ALA A 209 -6.45 10.50 15.04
N ALA A 210 -5.30 10.96 15.53
CA ALA A 210 -4.82 12.33 15.30
C ALA A 210 -3.30 12.43 15.42
N VAL A 211 -2.74 13.49 14.84
CA VAL A 211 -1.33 13.87 15.00
C VAL A 211 -1.25 15.36 15.35
N SER A 212 -0.34 15.73 16.25
CA SER A 212 -0.20 17.10 16.73
C SER A 212 1.28 17.43 17.03
N PRO A 213 1.71 18.70 16.83
CA PRO A 213 3.03 19.17 17.26
C PRO A 213 3.22 19.18 18.78
N PHE A 214 2.16 19.07 19.58
CA PHE A 214 2.21 19.00 21.05
C PHE A 214 0.98 18.30 21.64
N PRO A 215 1.03 17.83 22.90
CA PRO A 215 -0.12 17.27 23.58
C PRO A 215 -1.33 18.22 23.63
N LEU A 216 -2.51 17.70 23.30
CA LEU A 216 -3.79 18.40 23.25
C LEU A 216 -4.73 17.79 24.30
N GLN A 217 -5.39 18.63 25.08
CA GLN A 217 -6.37 18.18 26.07
C GLN A 217 -7.59 17.53 25.41
N ARG A 218 -7.94 17.95 24.19
CA ARG A 218 -8.99 17.34 23.37
C ARG A 218 -8.88 15.82 23.27
N PHE A 219 -7.65 15.31 23.18
CA PHE A 219 -7.38 13.89 22.93
C PHE A 219 -6.84 13.16 24.17
N LYS A 220 -7.07 13.70 25.38
CA LYS A 220 -6.54 13.15 26.64
C LYS A 220 -6.94 11.70 26.94
N ASN A 221 -8.06 11.24 26.37
CA ASN A 221 -8.57 9.87 26.57
C ASN A 221 -8.00 8.87 25.55
N LEU A 222 -7.21 9.31 24.57
CA LEU A 222 -6.58 8.46 23.58
C LEU A 222 -5.17 8.08 24.02
N LYS A 223 -4.66 6.96 23.49
CA LYS A 223 -3.28 6.54 23.73
C LYS A 223 -2.34 7.52 23.02
N LEU A 224 -1.37 8.07 23.76
CA LEU A 224 -0.39 9.04 23.24
C LEU A 224 0.96 8.36 22.96
N GLU A 225 1.46 8.48 21.73
CA GLU A 225 2.82 8.12 21.34
C GLU A 225 3.63 9.37 20.97
N ARG A 226 4.84 9.51 21.50
CA ARG A 226 5.72 10.69 21.31
C ARG A 226 6.80 10.42 20.27
N PHE A 227 7.21 11.46 19.56
CA PHE A 227 8.23 11.41 18.51
C PHE A 227 9.24 12.54 18.67
N GLU A 228 10.45 12.34 18.13
CA GLU A 228 11.50 13.37 18.14
C GLU A 228 11.17 14.56 17.24
N THR A 229 10.53 14.30 16.09
CA THR A 229 10.24 15.32 15.10
C THR A 229 8.80 15.24 14.57
N LEU A 230 8.26 16.38 14.16
CA LEU A 230 6.92 16.43 13.55
C LEU A 230 6.87 15.68 12.21
N ASN A 231 8.01 15.63 11.49
CA ASN A 231 8.10 14.82 10.28
C ASN A 231 7.83 13.35 10.60
N GLU A 232 8.42 12.80 11.66
CA GLU A 232 8.22 11.41 12.04
C GLU A 232 6.79 11.14 12.52
N ALA A 233 6.23 12.01 13.35
CA ALA A 233 4.86 11.85 13.83
C ALA A 233 3.84 11.86 12.66
N VAL A 234 3.99 12.82 11.74
CA VAL A 234 3.12 12.92 10.55
C VAL A 234 3.33 11.76 9.60
N ASP A 235 4.59 11.35 9.36
CA ASP A 235 4.90 10.22 8.49
C ASP A 235 4.31 8.92 9.06
N GLU A 236 4.46 8.68 10.36
CA GLU A 236 3.88 7.52 11.06
C GLU A 236 2.35 7.52 10.98
N PHE A 237 1.70 8.64 11.32
CA PHE A 237 0.25 8.79 11.32
C PHE A 237 -0.35 8.41 9.96
N TYR A 238 0.11 9.06 8.89
CA TYR A 238 -0.47 8.86 7.57
C TYR A 238 -0.04 7.55 6.93
N SER A 239 1.15 7.01 7.26
CA SER A 239 1.54 5.68 6.77
C SER A 239 0.72 4.57 7.41
N ARG A 240 0.44 4.64 8.72
CA ARG A 240 -0.51 3.72 9.38
C ARG A 240 -1.92 3.89 8.80
N PHE A 241 -2.37 5.13 8.66
CA PHE A 241 -3.71 5.43 8.12
C PHE A 241 -3.90 4.88 6.70
N GLU A 242 -2.90 5.05 5.83
CA GLU A 242 -2.96 4.55 4.46
C GLU A 242 -2.96 3.01 4.43
N ALA A 243 -2.15 2.37 5.26
CA ALA A 243 -2.12 0.91 5.34
C ALA A 243 -3.44 0.34 5.89
N GLU A 244 -4.05 0.98 6.89
CA GLU A 244 -5.38 0.62 7.40
C GLU A 244 -6.44 0.76 6.30
N ARG A 245 -6.40 1.86 5.53
CA ARG A 245 -7.33 2.06 4.42
C ARG A 245 -7.22 0.96 3.36
N VAL A 246 -6.00 0.65 2.91
CA VAL A 246 -5.76 -0.38 1.90
C VAL A 246 -6.22 -1.76 2.42
N LYS A 247 -5.96 -2.06 3.68
CA LYS A 247 -6.44 -3.30 4.33
C LYS A 247 -7.97 -3.35 4.35
N ALA A 248 -8.63 -2.26 4.75
CA ALA A 248 -10.08 -2.17 4.78
C ALA A 248 -10.70 -2.34 3.38
N GLU A 249 -10.16 -1.67 2.35
CA GLU A 249 -10.62 -1.81 0.95
C GLU A 249 -10.45 -3.25 0.43
N LYS A 250 -9.32 -3.91 0.75
CA LYS A 250 -9.10 -5.32 0.43
C LYS A 250 -10.12 -6.21 1.13
N GLY A 251 -10.36 -6.00 2.43
CA GLY A 251 -11.34 -6.74 3.22
C GLY A 251 -12.77 -6.57 2.70
N GLU A 252 -13.18 -5.34 2.41
CA GLU A 252 -14.50 -5.02 1.85
C GLU A 252 -14.73 -5.73 0.50
N LYS A 253 -13.75 -5.68 -0.40
CA LYS A 253 -13.84 -6.36 -1.70
C LYS A 253 -14.07 -7.86 -1.57
N VAL A 254 -13.40 -8.52 -0.61
CA VAL A 254 -13.56 -9.95 -0.36
C VAL A 254 -14.90 -10.24 0.34
N ARG A 255 -15.34 -9.38 1.27
CA ARG A 255 -16.65 -9.49 1.92
C ARG A 255 -17.81 -9.41 0.92
N LEU A 256 -17.75 -8.50 -0.05
CA LEU A 256 -18.77 -8.42 -1.11
C LEU A 256 -18.83 -9.70 -1.96
N GLN A 257 -17.69 -10.33 -2.23
CA GLN A 257 -17.65 -11.64 -2.91
C GLN A 257 -18.28 -12.74 -2.04
N LEU A 258 -18.05 -12.70 -0.74
CA LEU A 258 -18.62 -13.65 0.21
C LEU A 258 -20.15 -13.51 0.31
N GLU A 259 -20.65 -12.28 0.39
CA GLU A 259 -22.10 -12.00 0.43
C GLU A 259 -22.81 -12.51 -0.83
N GLU A 260 -22.20 -12.33 -2.00
CA GLU A 260 -22.76 -12.86 -3.25
C GLU A 260 -22.79 -14.41 -3.25
N LEU A 261 -21.74 -15.06 -2.75
CA LEU A 261 -21.74 -16.53 -2.61
C LEU A 261 -22.79 -17.03 -1.62
N LYS A 262 -22.99 -16.32 -0.50
CA LYS A 262 -24.04 -16.64 0.48
C LYS A 262 -25.44 -16.54 -0.15
N ARG A 263 -25.68 -15.51 -0.95
CA ARG A 263 -26.94 -15.34 -1.69
C ARG A 263 -27.16 -16.52 -2.66
N ILE A 264 -26.16 -16.86 -3.47
CA ILE A 264 -26.22 -17.98 -4.42
C ILE A 264 -26.48 -19.30 -3.71
N ALA A 265 -25.78 -19.58 -2.61
CA ALA A 265 -25.96 -20.81 -1.84
C ALA A 265 -27.39 -20.91 -1.27
N SER A 266 -27.92 -19.81 -0.71
CA SER A 266 -29.29 -19.78 -0.19
C SER A 266 -30.34 -20.04 -1.28
N GLU A 267 -30.17 -19.48 -2.48
CA GLU A 267 -31.07 -19.72 -3.62
C GLU A 267 -31.01 -21.18 -4.09
N GLN A 268 -29.81 -21.77 -4.13
CA GLN A 268 -29.61 -23.18 -4.48
C GLN A 268 -30.25 -24.11 -3.44
N GLU A 269 -30.08 -23.85 -2.15
CA GLU A 269 -30.72 -24.60 -1.05
C GLU A 269 -32.24 -24.56 -1.12
N ALA A 270 -32.82 -23.38 -1.33
CA ALA A 270 -34.26 -23.22 -1.48
C ALA A 270 -34.79 -24.03 -2.67
N ARG A 271 -34.10 -23.97 -3.81
CA ARG A 271 -34.44 -24.74 -5.01
C ARG A 271 -34.32 -26.26 -4.79
N LEU A 272 -33.31 -26.69 -4.05
CA LEU A 272 -33.06 -28.08 -3.71
C LEU A 272 -34.19 -28.63 -2.83
N LYS A 273 -34.62 -27.86 -1.82
CA LYS A 273 -35.79 -28.17 -0.98
C LYS A 273 -37.06 -28.29 -1.82
N GLY A 274 -37.29 -27.36 -2.75
CA GLY A 274 -38.42 -27.40 -3.68
C GLY A 274 -38.43 -28.65 -4.56
N LEU A 275 -37.31 -28.97 -5.20
CA LEU A 275 -37.17 -30.18 -6.03
C LEU A 275 -37.38 -31.47 -5.23
N LYS A 276 -36.85 -31.57 -4.00
CA LYS A 276 -37.08 -32.73 -3.13
C LYS A 276 -38.58 -32.94 -2.84
N ALA A 277 -39.30 -31.85 -2.53
CA ALA A 277 -40.73 -31.91 -2.30
C ALA A 277 -41.52 -32.33 -3.56
N GLU A 278 -41.16 -31.78 -4.72
CA GLU A 278 -41.79 -32.11 -6.00
C GLU A 278 -41.57 -33.57 -6.39
N ILE A 279 -40.33 -34.07 -6.27
CA ILE A 279 -39.99 -35.48 -6.52
C ILE A 279 -40.83 -36.40 -5.62
N ALA A 280 -40.89 -36.11 -4.33
CA ALA A 280 -41.65 -36.91 -3.37
C ALA A 280 -43.17 -36.90 -3.67
N SER A 281 -43.69 -35.78 -4.21
CA SER A 281 -45.08 -35.68 -4.65
C SER A 281 -45.34 -36.54 -5.89
N LEU A 282 -44.50 -36.41 -6.93
CA LEU A 282 -44.61 -37.18 -8.17
C LEU A 282 -44.52 -38.70 -7.93
N GLN A 283 -43.62 -39.14 -7.05
CA GLN A 283 -43.51 -40.55 -6.68
C GLN A 283 -44.79 -41.05 -5.98
N ARG A 284 -45.32 -40.29 -5.02
CA ARG A 284 -46.57 -40.61 -4.33
C ARG A 284 -47.77 -40.67 -5.27
N ILE A 285 -47.85 -39.76 -6.24
CA ILE A 285 -48.87 -39.78 -7.30
C ILE A 285 -48.73 -41.06 -8.14
N GLY A 286 -47.53 -41.36 -8.64
CA GLY A 286 -47.28 -42.58 -9.43
C GLY A 286 -47.64 -43.86 -8.68
N GLU A 287 -47.27 -43.96 -7.40
CA GLU A 287 -47.62 -45.09 -6.53
C GLU A 287 -49.13 -45.20 -6.31
N THR A 288 -49.83 -44.08 -6.14
CA THR A 288 -51.29 -44.06 -5.94
C THR A 288 -52.01 -44.49 -7.21
N ILE A 289 -51.57 -44.03 -8.38
CA ILE A 289 -52.10 -44.47 -9.67
C ILE A 289 -51.90 -45.97 -9.82
N PHE A 290 -50.70 -46.48 -9.52
CA PHE A 290 -50.36 -47.89 -9.65
C PHE A 290 -51.19 -48.78 -8.70
N ARG A 291 -51.30 -48.41 -7.41
CA ARG A 291 -52.09 -49.16 -6.42
C ARG A 291 -53.59 -49.20 -6.74
N ASN A 292 -54.12 -48.16 -7.37
CA ASN A 292 -55.54 -48.03 -7.70
C ASN A 292 -55.81 -48.25 -9.20
N ALA A 293 -54.92 -48.94 -9.91
CA ALA A 293 -54.95 -49.02 -11.37
C ALA A 293 -56.28 -49.56 -11.91
N SER A 294 -56.84 -50.60 -11.30
CA SER A 294 -58.12 -51.20 -11.69
C SER A 294 -59.28 -50.21 -11.62
N LEU A 295 -59.38 -49.46 -10.52
CA LEU A 295 -60.42 -48.46 -10.29
C LEU A 295 -60.31 -47.28 -11.27
N LEU A 296 -59.08 -46.81 -11.50
CA LEU A 296 -58.80 -45.73 -12.44
C LEU A 296 -59.01 -46.17 -13.91
N HIS A 297 -58.77 -47.44 -14.21
CA HIS A 297 -59.03 -48.00 -15.54
C HIS A 297 -60.53 -48.07 -15.81
N GLN A 298 -61.32 -48.54 -14.83
CA GLN A 298 -62.78 -48.49 -14.91
C GLN A 298 -63.29 -47.06 -15.11
N LEU A 299 -62.71 -46.07 -14.42
CA LEU A 299 -63.03 -44.66 -14.63
C LEU A 299 -62.75 -44.21 -16.07
N GLN A 300 -61.58 -44.55 -16.63
CA GLN A 300 -61.23 -44.22 -18.01
C GLN A 300 -62.23 -44.83 -19.01
N GLU A 301 -62.62 -46.09 -18.83
CA GLU A 301 -63.54 -46.78 -19.74
C GLU A 301 -64.97 -46.21 -19.67
N ILE A 302 -65.45 -45.81 -18.49
CA ILE A 302 -66.74 -45.12 -18.36
C ILE A 302 -66.72 -43.80 -19.13
N LEU A 303 -65.68 -42.98 -18.94
CA LEU A 303 -65.56 -41.68 -19.60
C LEU A 303 -65.38 -41.81 -21.13
N LYS A 304 -64.59 -42.77 -21.59
CA LYS A 304 -64.47 -43.10 -23.02
C LYS A 304 -65.79 -43.59 -23.60
N GLY A 305 -66.52 -44.43 -22.85
CA GLY A 305 -67.84 -44.93 -23.24
C GLY A 305 -68.86 -43.80 -23.41
N MET A 306 -68.85 -42.79 -22.53
CA MET A 306 -69.67 -41.59 -22.68
C MET A 306 -69.29 -40.80 -23.94
N ALA A 307 -67.99 -40.61 -24.21
CA ALA A 307 -67.52 -39.94 -25.41
C ALA A 307 -67.90 -40.69 -26.70
N ASN A 308 -67.78 -42.03 -26.70
CA ASN A 308 -68.13 -42.89 -27.85
C ASN A 308 -69.64 -42.90 -28.15
N LYS A 309 -70.48 -42.63 -27.14
CA LYS A 309 -71.93 -42.44 -27.30
C LYS A 309 -72.31 -41.06 -27.88
N GLY A 310 -71.32 -40.22 -28.20
CA GLY A 310 -71.53 -38.91 -28.83
C GLY A 310 -71.84 -37.78 -27.84
N LEU A 311 -71.69 -38.00 -26.52
CA LEU A 311 -71.85 -36.92 -25.55
C LEU A 311 -70.76 -35.87 -25.72
N ASN A 312 -71.15 -34.60 -25.70
CA ASN A 312 -70.19 -33.50 -25.66
C ASN A 312 -69.65 -33.29 -24.23
N TRP A 313 -68.53 -32.58 -24.10
CA TRP A 313 -67.85 -32.41 -22.81
C TRP A 313 -68.70 -31.75 -21.72
N ARG A 314 -69.64 -30.85 -22.07
CA ARG A 314 -70.56 -30.24 -21.09
C ARG A 314 -71.54 -31.28 -20.54
N GLN A 315 -72.00 -32.20 -21.37
CA GLN A 315 -72.87 -33.30 -20.94
C GLN A 315 -72.12 -34.30 -20.07
N ILE A 316 -70.88 -34.65 -20.43
CA ILE A 316 -70.01 -35.49 -19.59
C ILE A 316 -69.75 -34.84 -18.23
N GLU A 317 -69.51 -33.52 -18.19
CA GLU A 317 -69.32 -32.78 -16.95
C GLU A 317 -70.58 -32.76 -16.07
N ALA A 318 -71.77 -32.63 -16.66
CA ALA A 318 -73.04 -32.73 -15.95
C ALA A 318 -73.26 -34.12 -15.33
N GLU A 319 -73.02 -35.19 -16.10
CA GLU A 319 -73.09 -36.59 -15.64
C GLU A 319 -72.11 -36.86 -14.49
N VAL A 320 -70.87 -36.40 -14.62
CA VAL A 320 -69.84 -36.53 -13.57
C VAL A 320 -70.24 -35.75 -12.31
N SER A 321 -70.81 -34.55 -12.47
CA SER A 321 -71.29 -33.73 -11.35
C SER A 321 -72.45 -34.39 -10.60
N GLU A 322 -73.39 -35.00 -11.33
CA GLU A 322 -74.50 -35.73 -10.74
C GLU A 322 -74.04 -37.02 -10.04
N ALA A 323 -73.16 -37.80 -10.69
CA ALA A 323 -72.56 -38.99 -10.10
C ALA A 323 -71.76 -38.66 -8.83
N ARG A 324 -71.14 -37.48 -8.78
CA ARG A 324 -70.47 -36.96 -7.57
C ARG A 324 -71.43 -36.68 -6.43
N LYS A 325 -72.55 -36.01 -6.68
CA LYS A 325 -73.57 -35.73 -5.66
C LYS A 325 -74.14 -37.01 -5.06
N LYS A 326 -74.27 -38.06 -5.89
CA LYS A 326 -74.76 -39.38 -5.48
C LYS A 326 -73.69 -40.28 -4.85
N GLY A 327 -72.42 -39.87 -4.85
CA GLY A 327 -71.32 -40.64 -4.28
C GLY A 327 -70.88 -41.85 -5.12
N THR A 328 -71.15 -41.87 -6.42
CA THR A 328 -70.95 -43.05 -7.28
C THR A 328 -69.48 -43.25 -7.67
N LEU A 329 -68.90 -44.39 -7.29
CA LEU A 329 -67.56 -44.81 -7.73
C LEU A 329 -67.57 -45.37 -9.17
N PRO A 330 -66.52 -45.14 -9.98
CA PRO A 330 -65.34 -44.31 -9.70
C PRO A 330 -65.50 -42.83 -10.08
N LEU A 331 -66.66 -42.39 -10.62
CA LEU A 331 -66.89 -41.02 -11.10
C LEU A 331 -66.77 -39.94 -10.01
N ILE A 332 -67.01 -40.30 -8.74
CA ILE A 332 -66.79 -39.40 -7.60
C ILE A 332 -65.37 -38.82 -7.55
N LEU A 333 -64.38 -39.57 -8.06
CA LEU A 333 -62.97 -39.23 -7.98
C LEU A 333 -62.57 -38.07 -8.92
N VAL A 334 -63.32 -37.77 -9.98
CA VAL A 334 -62.89 -36.75 -10.97
C VAL A 334 -63.18 -35.33 -10.52
N SER A 335 -62.15 -34.55 -10.21
CA SER A 335 -62.23 -33.17 -9.70
C SER A 335 -62.48 -32.10 -10.74
N ALA A 336 -61.99 -32.31 -11.96
CA ALA A 336 -62.24 -31.44 -13.10
C ALA A 336 -62.01 -32.21 -14.41
N LEU A 337 -62.65 -31.75 -15.49
CA LEU A 337 -62.40 -32.24 -16.83
C LEU A 337 -61.60 -31.18 -17.60
N ASN A 338 -60.59 -31.60 -18.36
CA ASN A 338 -59.87 -30.73 -19.30
C ASN A 338 -60.14 -31.22 -20.74
N PRO A 339 -61.15 -30.63 -21.40
CA PRO A 339 -61.56 -31.02 -22.75
C PRO A 339 -60.49 -30.82 -23.81
N LYS A 340 -59.65 -29.77 -23.67
CA LYS A 340 -58.64 -29.41 -24.68
C LYS A 340 -57.57 -30.50 -24.81
N ASP A 341 -57.14 -31.04 -23.69
CA ASP A 341 -56.06 -32.03 -23.63
C ASP A 341 -56.57 -33.48 -23.51
N LYS A 342 -57.89 -33.68 -23.55
CA LYS A 342 -58.56 -34.98 -23.30
C LYS A 342 -58.08 -35.63 -22.00
N GLN A 343 -57.98 -34.81 -20.95
CA GLN A 343 -57.50 -35.20 -19.63
C GLN A 343 -58.58 -35.02 -18.58
N VAL A 344 -58.50 -35.83 -17.54
CA VAL A 344 -59.35 -35.73 -16.37
C VAL A 344 -58.48 -35.54 -15.14
N LYS A 345 -58.81 -34.55 -14.32
CA LYS A 345 -58.18 -34.33 -13.02
C LYS A 345 -58.87 -35.23 -12.02
N VAL A 346 -58.10 -36.05 -11.31
CA VAL A 346 -58.60 -37.05 -10.37
C VAL A 346 -58.04 -36.75 -8.99
N ARG A 347 -58.92 -36.79 -7.99
CA ARG A 347 -58.61 -36.62 -6.58
C ARG A 347 -58.81 -37.94 -5.84
N LEU A 348 -57.73 -38.46 -5.27
CA LEU A 348 -57.71 -39.66 -4.46
C LEU A 348 -57.02 -39.34 -3.14
N GLY A 349 -57.81 -39.34 -2.05
CA GLY A 349 -57.35 -38.86 -0.75
C GLY A 349 -56.93 -37.38 -0.81
N SER A 350 -55.72 -37.07 -0.35
CA SER A 350 -55.14 -35.72 -0.39
C SER A 350 -54.36 -35.42 -1.68
N LEU A 351 -54.30 -36.36 -2.62
CA LEU A 351 -53.53 -36.24 -3.86
C LEU A 351 -54.46 -35.91 -5.02
N GLU A 352 -54.00 -35.02 -5.89
CA GLU A 352 -54.69 -34.66 -7.12
C GLU A 352 -53.73 -34.76 -8.29
N PHE A 353 -54.15 -35.43 -9.36
CA PHE A 353 -53.31 -35.69 -10.52
C PHE A 353 -54.15 -35.79 -11.79
N GLU A 354 -53.51 -35.64 -12.94
CA GLU A 354 -54.14 -35.73 -14.25
C GLU A 354 -53.98 -37.14 -14.83
N LEU A 355 -55.06 -37.64 -15.43
CA LEU A 355 -55.10 -38.86 -16.23
C LEU A 355 -55.54 -38.52 -17.65
N SER A 356 -54.77 -38.91 -18.66
CA SER A 356 -55.24 -38.85 -20.05
C SER A 356 -56.27 -39.94 -20.32
N LEU A 357 -57.27 -39.64 -21.14
CA LEU A 357 -58.15 -40.68 -21.70
C LEU A 357 -57.50 -41.45 -22.85
N ALA A 358 -56.37 -40.97 -23.40
CA ALA A 358 -55.68 -41.61 -24.52
C ALA A 358 -54.61 -42.62 -24.10
N LYS A 359 -54.04 -42.48 -22.89
CA LYS A 359 -52.99 -43.36 -22.36
C LYS A 359 -53.57 -44.35 -21.36
N SER A 360 -52.92 -45.50 -21.21
CA SER A 360 -53.29 -46.44 -20.15
C SER A 360 -52.92 -45.88 -18.77
N VAL A 361 -53.62 -46.33 -17.72
CA VAL A 361 -53.32 -45.95 -16.33
C VAL A 361 -51.88 -46.26 -15.95
N TYR A 362 -51.34 -47.40 -16.42
CA TYR A 362 -49.94 -47.78 -16.19
C TYR A 362 -48.95 -46.86 -16.92
N GLN A 363 -49.27 -46.43 -18.14
CA GLN A 363 -48.47 -45.44 -18.87
C GLN A 363 -48.47 -44.09 -18.14
N GLU A 364 -49.59 -43.70 -17.53
CA GLU A 364 -49.63 -42.47 -16.72
C GLU A 364 -48.80 -42.59 -15.45
N ALA A 365 -48.94 -43.70 -14.69
CA ALA A 365 -48.08 -43.96 -13.54
C ALA A 365 -46.59 -43.89 -13.92
N SER A 366 -46.20 -44.55 -15.02
CA SER A 366 -44.83 -44.50 -15.54
C SER A 366 -44.39 -43.08 -15.88
N ALA A 367 -45.25 -42.26 -16.49
CA ALA A 367 -44.93 -40.87 -16.82
C ALA A 367 -44.61 -40.03 -15.58
N TYR A 368 -45.32 -40.23 -14.47
CA TYR A 368 -44.99 -39.56 -13.19
C TYR A 368 -43.66 -40.05 -12.61
N PHE A 369 -43.38 -41.36 -12.67
CA PHE A 369 -42.08 -41.91 -12.24
C PHE A 369 -40.92 -41.41 -13.12
N ASP A 370 -41.11 -41.31 -14.43
CA ASP A 370 -40.11 -40.80 -15.37
C ASP A 370 -39.83 -39.31 -15.14
N LYS A 371 -40.88 -38.51 -14.88
CA LYS A 371 -40.72 -37.11 -14.45
C LYS A 371 -39.91 -37.02 -13.16
N ALA A 372 -40.24 -37.83 -12.15
CA ALA A 372 -39.51 -37.87 -10.89
C ALA A 372 -38.04 -38.29 -11.10
N LYS A 373 -37.75 -39.27 -11.96
CA LYS A 373 -36.40 -39.71 -12.31
C LYS A 373 -35.58 -38.60 -12.97
N ARG A 374 -36.18 -37.85 -13.91
CA ARG A 374 -35.54 -36.68 -14.55
C ARG A 374 -35.25 -35.57 -13.54
N LEU A 375 -36.17 -35.30 -12.61
CA LEU A 375 -35.94 -34.32 -11.54
C LEU A 375 -34.88 -34.79 -10.55
N LYS A 376 -34.80 -36.09 -10.22
CA LYS A 376 -33.71 -36.65 -9.40
C LYS A 376 -32.33 -36.43 -10.02
N ALA A 377 -32.18 -36.61 -11.33
CA ALA A 377 -30.92 -36.32 -12.01
C ALA A 377 -30.53 -34.83 -11.89
N LYS A 378 -31.52 -33.91 -12.01
CA LYS A 378 -31.30 -32.47 -11.79
C LYS A 378 -30.95 -32.14 -10.34
N LEU A 379 -31.58 -32.82 -9.38
CA LEU A 379 -31.32 -32.68 -7.94
C LEU A 379 -29.86 -33.03 -7.62
N LEU A 380 -29.36 -34.17 -8.12
CA LEU A 380 -27.97 -34.61 -7.91
C LEU A 380 -26.96 -33.60 -8.47
N ASN A 381 -27.24 -33.04 -9.65
CA ASN A 381 -26.38 -32.01 -10.22
C ASN A 381 -26.40 -30.72 -9.37
N LEU A 382 -27.58 -30.31 -8.88
CA LEU A 382 -27.69 -29.13 -8.01
C LEU A 382 -27.00 -29.35 -6.65
N GLU A 383 -27.08 -30.55 -6.08
CA GLU A 383 -26.36 -30.94 -4.86
C GLU A 383 -24.84 -30.82 -5.05
N LYS A 384 -24.32 -31.26 -6.20
CA LYS A 384 -22.91 -31.09 -6.55
C LYS A 384 -22.51 -29.62 -6.65
N VAL A 385 -23.29 -28.81 -7.37
CA VAL A 385 -23.03 -27.36 -7.55
C VAL A 385 -23.11 -26.61 -6.21
N LEU A 386 -24.06 -26.97 -5.35
CA LEU A 386 -24.17 -26.40 -4.01
C LEU A 386 -22.94 -26.74 -3.17
N LYS A 387 -22.48 -28.00 -3.19
CA LYS A 387 -21.25 -28.39 -2.49
C LYS A 387 -20.04 -27.57 -2.95
N GLU A 388 -19.84 -27.43 -4.27
CA GLU A 388 -18.76 -26.59 -4.83
C GLU A 388 -18.88 -25.12 -4.40
N THR A 389 -20.12 -24.60 -4.33
CA THR A 389 -20.38 -23.23 -3.86
C THR A 389 -20.03 -23.05 -2.38
N LEU A 390 -20.42 -24.01 -1.52
CA LEU A 390 -20.12 -24.00 -0.09
C LEU A 390 -18.62 -24.14 0.20
N GLU A 391 -17.91 -25.00 -0.54
CA GLU A 391 -16.45 -25.14 -0.43
C GLU A 391 -15.74 -23.84 -0.81
N LYS A 392 -16.17 -23.21 -1.92
CA LYS A 392 -15.65 -21.90 -2.33
C LYS A 392 -15.96 -20.83 -1.28
N MET A 393 -17.15 -20.83 -0.71
CA MET A 393 -17.55 -19.90 0.34
C MET A 393 -16.65 -20.05 1.57
N ALA A 394 -16.42 -21.27 2.06
CA ALA A 394 -15.54 -21.53 3.19
C ALA A 394 -14.09 -21.08 2.92
N SER A 395 -13.58 -21.30 1.71
CA SER A 395 -12.26 -20.80 1.31
C SER A 395 -12.18 -19.28 1.34
N ILE A 396 -13.21 -18.58 0.88
CA ILE A 396 -13.26 -17.11 0.91
C ILE A 396 -13.44 -16.59 2.34
N GLU A 397 -14.24 -17.25 3.18
CA GLU A 397 -14.38 -16.90 4.61
C GLU A 397 -13.04 -16.99 5.35
N ALA A 398 -12.28 -18.06 5.12
CA ALA A 398 -10.93 -18.19 5.66
C ALA A 398 -10.00 -17.07 5.18
N PHE A 399 -10.09 -16.70 3.90
CA PHE A 399 -9.30 -15.60 3.34
C PHE A 399 -9.70 -14.23 3.92
N VAL A 400 -10.99 -13.97 4.19
CA VAL A 400 -11.43 -12.76 4.90
C VAL A 400 -10.78 -12.69 6.28
N ALA A 401 -10.84 -13.78 7.04
CA ALA A 401 -10.25 -13.84 8.38
C ALA A 401 -8.73 -13.62 8.34
N GLU A 402 -8.04 -14.19 7.35
CA GLU A 402 -6.60 -13.97 7.13
C GLU A 402 -6.29 -12.49 6.84
N VAL A 403 -7.03 -11.86 5.92
CA VAL A 403 -6.87 -10.43 5.59
C VAL A 403 -7.13 -9.54 6.80
N GLU A 404 -8.13 -9.85 7.61
CA GLU A 404 -8.46 -9.09 8.81
C GLU A 404 -7.42 -9.28 9.93
N ALA A 405 -6.84 -10.48 10.05
CA ALA A 405 -5.78 -10.77 11.02
C ALA A 405 -4.39 -10.27 10.59
N GLU A 406 -4.19 -9.96 9.30
CA GLU A 406 -2.89 -9.53 8.76
C GLU A 406 -2.39 -8.25 9.47
N PRO A 407 -1.23 -8.28 10.17
CA PRO A 407 -0.71 -7.11 10.86
C PRO A 407 -0.17 -6.10 9.84
N ILE A 408 -0.41 -4.81 10.10
CA ILE A 408 0.12 -3.75 9.24
C ILE A 408 1.64 -3.69 9.36
N ARG A 409 2.31 -3.92 8.23
CA ARG A 409 3.77 -3.82 8.11
C ARG A 409 4.14 -2.64 7.23
N LEU A 410 4.63 -1.57 7.85
CA LEU A 410 5.10 -0.41 7.13
C LEU A 410 6.52 -0.66 6.57
N GLY A 411 6.64 -0.74 5.25
CA GLY A 411 7.93 -0.90 4.57
C GLY A 411 8.78 0.36 4.70
N ARG A 412 9.79 0.37 5.58
CA ARG A 412 10.73 1.50 5.69
C ARG A 412 11.76 1.49 4.55
N VAL A 413 12.02 2.67 3.99
CA VAL A 413 13.18 2.93 3.14
C VAL A 413 14.41 2.79 4.03
N ARG A 414 15.26 1.82 3.71
CA ARG A 414 16.57 1.70 4.36
C ARG A 414 17.34 3.00 4.12
N GLU A 415 17.75 3.65 5.20
CA GLU A 415 18.75 4.69 5.11
C GLU A 415 20.03 4.07 4.56
N LYS A 416 20.44 4.55 3.38
CA LYS A 416 21.69 4.09 2.78
C LYS A 416 22.82 4.74 3.54
N GLU A 417 23.74 3.91 3.99
CA GLU A 417 24.96 4.40 4.60
C GLU A 417 25.76 5.22 3.60
N TRP A 418 26.50 6.22 4.09
CA TRP A 418 27.25 7.15 3.23
C TRP A 418 28.22 6.44 2.29
N TYR A 419 28.71 5.27 2.69
CA TYR A 419 29.67 4.46 1.96
C TYR A 419 29.04 3.59 0.86
N GLU A 420 27.72 3.36 0.86
CA GLU A 420 27.04 2.48 -0.12
C GLU A 420 27.07 3.02 -1.56
N LYS A 421 27.42 4.29 -1.73
CA LYS A 421 27.67 4.91 -3.05
C LYS A 421 29.05 4.59 -3.63
N PHE A 422 29.94 3.99 -2.84
CA PHE A 422 31.28 3.53 -3.23
C PHE A 422 31.30 1.99 -3.30
N ARG A 423 32.43 1.40 -3.69
CA ARG A 423 32.66 -0.03 -3.40
C ARG A 423 32.94 -0.13 -1.91
N TYR A 424 32.39 -1.12 -1.22
CA TYR A 424 32.64 -1.26 0.20
C TYR A 424 32.63 -2.73 0.62
N SER A 425 33.30 -3.00 1.73
CA SER A 425 33.38 -4.31 2.36
C SER A 425 33.77 -4.15 3.84
N TYR A 426 33.99 -5.26 4.53
CA TYR A 426 34.44 -5.28 5.92
C TYR A 426 35.62 -6.22 6.06
N THR A 427 36.56 -5.85 6.93
CA THR A 427 37.64 -6.74 7.40
C THR A 427 37.07 -7.83 8.32
N SER A 428 37.85 -8.88 8.60
CA SER A 428 37.48 -9.91 9.59
C SER A 428 37.25 -9.30 10.99
N GLY A 429 38.00 -8.25 11.34
CA GLY A 429 37.80 -7.48 12.57
C GLY A 429 36.64 -6.46 12.54
N GLY A 430 35.82 -6.47 11.49
CA GLY A 430 34.64 -5.60 11.37
C GLY A 430 34.91 -4.16 10.90
N LEU A 431 36.17 -3.76 10.67
CA LEU A 431 36.50 -2.43 10.14
C LEU A 431 35.99 -2.25 8.70
N LEU A 432 35.45 -1.07 8.40
CA LEU A 432 34.89 -0.72 7.10
C LEU A 432 35.97 -0.41 6.06
N ILE A 433 35.90 -1.07 4.91
CA ILE A 433 36.71 -0.80 3.71
C ILE A 433 35.82 -0.07 2.69
N VAL A 434 36.28 1.05 2.12
CA VAL A 434 35.54 1.84 1.13
C VAL A 434 36.46 2.22 -0.03
N ALA A 435 36.17 1.82 -1.26
CA ALA A 435 36.97 2.14 -2.44
C ALA A 435 36.17 2.93 -3.48
N GLY A 436 36.79 3.95 -4.08
CA GLY A 436 36.15 4.71 -5.15
C GLY A 436 35.83 3.83 -6.37
N ARG A 437 34.76 4.20 -7.08
CA ARG A 437 34.28 3.52 -8.29
C ARG A 437 34.98 4.02 -9.57
N ASP A 438 35.30 5.30 -9.57
CA ASP A 438 35.88 6.09 -10.65
C ASP A 438 36.67 7.29 -10.08
N ALA A 439 37.34 8.03 -10.97
CA ALA A 439 38.15 9.21 -10.63
C ALA A 439 37.40 10.28 -9.80
N SER A 440 36.14 10.56 -10.12
CA SER A 440 35.36 11.59 -9.40
C SER A 440 34.99 11.11 -7.99
N SER A 441 34.63 9.83 -7.86
CA SER A 441 34.32 9.22 -6.56
C SER A 441 35.56 9.07 -5.67
N ASN A 442 36.74 8.76 -6.23
CA ASN A 442 38.02 8.75 -5.50
C ASN A 442 38.27 10.10 -4.84
N GLU A 443 38.10 11.19 -5.61
CA GLU A 443 38.33 12.54 -5.11
C GLU A 443 37.34 12.92 -4.00
N ILE A 444 36.06 12.58 -4.16
CA ILE A 444 35.04 12.81 -3.14
C ILE A 444 35.33 11.99 -1.88
N LEU A 445 35.74 10.73 -2.02
CA LEU A 445 36.05 9.82 -0.91
C LEU A 445 37.17 10.39 -0.06
N VAL A 446 38.32 10.72 -0.67
CA VAL A 446 39.48 11.26 0.05
C VAL A 446 39.18 12.64 0.64
N LYS A 447 38.62 13.58 -0.13
CA LYS A 447 38.45 14.96 0.34
C LYS A 447 37.32 15.17 1.35
N ARG A 448 36.24 14.38 1.28
CA ARG A 448 35.03 14.63 2.10
C ARG A 448 34.80 13.60 3.19
N TYR A 449 35.36 12.40 3.07
CA TYR A 449 35.01 11.28 3.96
C TYR A 449 36.20 10.72 4.73
N ALA A 450 37.45 10.95 4.31
CA ALA A 450 38.61 10.51 5.06
C ALA A 450 38.79 11.33 6.34
N LYS A 451 39.06 10.65 7.46
CA LYS A 451 39.44 11.25 8.75
C LYS A 451 40.95 11.05 8.98
N PRO A 452 41.61 11.89 9.78
CA PRO A 452 43.06 11.77 10.03
C PRO A 452 43.55 10.42 10.58
N SER A 453 42.68 9.67 11.25
CA SER A 453 42.97 8.33 11.76
C SER A 453 42.95 7.24 10.67
N ASP A 454 42.24 7.47 9.57
CA ASP A 454 42.00 6.49 8.51
C ASP A 454 43.29 6.14 7.75
N LEU A 455 43.32 4.97 7.08
CA LEU A 455 44.40 4.60 6.16
C LEU A 455 43.90 4.62 4.72
N ILE A 456 44.72 5.16 3.81
CA ILE A 456 44.42 5.21 2.38
C ILE A 456 45.36 4.28 1.63
N PHE A 457 44.78 3.33 0.89
CA PHE A 457 45.48 2.35 0.07
C PHE A 457 45.39 2.70 -1.41
N HIS A 458 46.48 2.46 -2.13
CA HIS A 458 46.57 2.57 -3.58
C HIS A 458 47.70 1.66 -4.09
N SER A 459 47.69 1.31 -5.37
CA SER A 459 48.82 0.64 -6.03
C SER A 459 49.39 1.55 -7.13
N ASP A 460 50.65 1.36 -7.49
CA ASP A 460 51.25 2.06 -8.63
C ASP A 460 50.70 1.54 -9.99
N VAL A 461 49.88 0.47 -9.98
CA VAL A 461 49.17 -0.03 -11.17
C VAL A 461 48.06 0.92 -11.61
N ALA A 462 48.01 1.21 -12.91
CA ALA A 462 46.97 2.04 -13.51
C ALA A 462 45.55 1.56 -13.17
N GLY A 463 44.64 2.50 -12.93
CA GLY A 463 43.25 2.18 -12.64
C GLY A 463 42.99 1.60 -11.24
N SER A 464 43.99 1.55 -10.36
CA SER A 464 43.78 1.27 -8.93
C SER A 464 42.81 2.28 -8.31
N PRO A 465 41.89 1.85 -7.45
CA PRO A 465 41.08 2.79 -6.69
C PRO A 465 41.92 3.43 -5.58
N PHE A 466 41.45 4.57 -5.07
CA PHE A 466 41.81 4.99 -3.71
C PHE A 466 40.85 4.28 -2.76
N THR A 467 41.40 3.51 -1.82
CA THR A 467 40.62 2.74 -0.84
C THR A 467 40.89 3.26 0.56
N LEU A 468 39.84 3.62 1.26
CA LEU A 468 39.83 4.03 2.65
C LEU A 468 39.56 2.81 3.54
N LEU A 469 40.45 2.55 4.49
CA LEU A 469 40.15 1.74 5.67
C LEU A 469 39.77 2.68 6.81
N ARG A 470 38.53 2.58 7.28
CA ARG A 470 38.05 3.38 8.41
C ARG A 470 38.67 2.87 9.70
N VAL A 471 39.53 3.69 10.28
CA VAL A 471 40.19 3.43 11.55
C VAL A 471 39.61 4.41 12.55
N GLU A 472 38.86 3.89 13.53
CA GLU A 472 38.28 4.70 14.60
C GLU A 472 39.27 4.77 15.78
N ASP A 473 38.83 4.45 17.00
CA ASP A 473 39.59 4.67 18.23
C ASP A 473 40.66 3.60 18.51
N ARG A 474 40.85 2.63 17.61
CA ARG A 474 41.83 1.54 17.75
C ARG A 474 42.65 1.35 16.47
N PRO A 475 43.97 1.11 16.58
CA PRO A 475 44.81 0.84 15.43
C PRO A 475 44.35 -0.44 14.71
N PRO A 476 44.38 -0.47 13.36
CA PRO A 476 43.96 -1.66 12.61
C PRO A 476 44.98 -2.78 12.81
N SER A 477 44.48 -4.02 12.87
CA SER A 477 45.34 -5.20 12.90
C SER A 477 46.09 -5.38 11.56
N GLU A 478 47.21 -6.11 11.59
CA GLU A 478 47.93 -6.50 10.37
C GLU A 478 47.04 -7.25 9.37
N ALA A 479 46.11 -8.09 9.86
CA ALA A 479 45.12 -8.76 9.01
C ALA A 479 44.19 -7.75 8.33
N SER A 480 43.69 -6.75 9.07
CA SER A 480 42.84 -5.69 8.52
C SER A 480 43.55 -4.86 7.43
N ILE A 481 44.84 -4.57 7.62
CA ILE A 481 45.66 -3.85 6.64
C ILE A 481 45.84 -4.71 5.37
N ARG A 482 46.21 -5.98 5.51
CA ARG A 482 46.34 -6.92 4.38
C ARG A 482 45.03 -7.09 3.61
N GLN A 483 43.90 -7.20 4.29
CA GLN A 483 42.58 -7.32 3.68
C GLN A 483 42.17 -6.05 2.92
N ALA A 484 42.42 -4.86 3.47
CA ALA A 484 42.18 -3.60 2.74
C ALA A 484 43.09 -3.45 1.51
N ALA A 485 44.35 -3.89 1.62
CA ALA A 485 45.28 -3.95 0.49
C ALA A 485 44.77 -4.91 -0.59
N GLN A 486 44.33 -6.12 -0.21
CA GLN A 486 43.76 -7.11 -1.13
C GLN A 486 42.53 -6.58 -1.86
N PHE A 487 41.62 -5.93 -1.13
CA PHE A 487 40.45 -5.29 -1.73
C PHE A 487 40.84 -4.22 -2.76
N THR A 488 41.88 -3.43 -2.46
CA THR A 488 42.42 -2.41 -3.38
C THR A 488 43.00 -3.04 -4.64
N ALA A 489 43.83 -4.07 -4.48
CA ALA A 489 44.47 -4.78 -5.57
C ALA A 489 43.45 -5.35 -6.58
N CYS A 490 42.39 -5.96 -6.06
CA CYS A 490 41.40 -6.65 -6.89
C CYS A 490 40.56 -5.72 -7.77
N TYR A 491 40.45 -4.43 -7.43
CA TYR A 491 39.74 -3.44 -8.22
C TYR A 491 40.65 -2.58 -9.12
N SER A 492 41.93 -2.93 -9.21
CA SER A 492 42.87 -2.32 -10.15
C SER A 492 42.73 -2.89 -11.57
N ARG A 493 43.45 -2.32 -12.54
CA ARG A 493 43.49 -2.86 -13.91
C ARG A 493 44.16 -4.24 -13.97
N ALA A 494 45.02 -4.60 -13.01
CA ALA A 494 45.70 -5.89 -12.97
C ALA A 494 44.74 -7.09 -12.97
N TRP A 495 43.52 -6.93 -12.43
CA TRP A 495 42.49 -7.97 -12.50
C TRP A 495 42.08 -8.29 -13.93
N ARG A 496 41.95 -7.26 -14.79
CA ARG A 496 41.57 -7.44 -16.20
C ARG A 496 42.73 -8.00 -17.01
N GLU A 497 43.96 -7.64 -16.67
CA GLU A 497 45.17 -8.13 -17.32
C GLU A 497 45.56 -9.56 -16.86
N GLY A 498 44.81 -10.15 -15.91
CA GLY A 498 44.99 -11.55 -15.51
C GLY A 498 46.13 -11.80 -14.53
N TRP A 499 46.60 -10.78 -13.82
CA TRP A 499 47.73 -10.92 -12.90
C TRP A 499 47.31 -11.62 -11.60
N SER A 500 48.22 -12.37 -10.98
CA SER A 500 47.95 -13.12 -9.74
C SER A 500 48.15 -12.31 -8.47
N ALA A 501 49.06 -11.34 -8.47
CA ALA A 501 49.37 -10.47 -7.33
C ALA A 501 49.92 -9.11 -7.80
N ILE A 502 49.81 -8.09 -6.93
CA ILE A 502 50.45 -6.78 -7.12
C ILE A 502 50.95 -6.22 -5.80
N ASP A 503 51.80 -5.20 -5.86
CA ASP A 503 52.17 -4.43 -4.68
C ASP A 503 51.14 -3.31 -4.42
N VAL A 504 50.78 -3.13 -3.16
CA VAL A 504 49.85 -2.08 -2.70
C VAL A 504 50.52 -1.33 -1.57
N TYR A 505 50.43 -0.01 -1.57
CA TYR A 505 50.91 0.79 -0.45
C TYR A 505 49.76 1.44 0.31
N HIS A 506 50.00 1.79 1.57
CA HIS A 506 49.11 2.65 2.35
C HIS A 506 49.82 3.87 2.93
N VAL A 507 49.05 4.94 3.06
CA VAL A 507 49.47 6.25 3.60
C VAL A 507 48.35 6.87 4.43
N LYS A 508 48.68 7.89 5.23
CA LYS A 508 47.68 8.71 5.91
C LYS A 508 47.05 9.75 4.97
N PRO A 509 45.81 10.20 5.22
CA PRO A 509 45.15 11.21 4.40
C PRO A 509 45.93 12.52 4.25
N GLU A 510 46.67 12.95 5.28
CA GLU A 510 47.47 14.18 5.27
C GLU A 510 48.63 14.12 4.26
N GLN A 511 49.06 12.91 3.89
CA GLN A 511 50.11 12.69 2.89
C GLN A 511 49.62 12.88 1.46
N LEU A 512 48.30 13.02 1.24
CA LEU A 512 47.70 13.16 -0.08
C LEU A 512 47.44 14.62 -0.43
N SER A 513 47.93 15.04 -1.60
CA SER A 513 47.76 16.40 -2.09
C SER A 513 47.35 16.44 -3.55
N LYS A 514 46.61 17.49 -3.93
CA LYS A 514 46.25 17.79 -5.32
C LYS A 514 47.23 18.75 -6.00
N LYS A 515 48.25 19.23 -5.27
CA LYS A 515 49.32 20.04 -5.85
C LYS A 515 50.31 19.11 -6.54
N ALA A 516 50.48 19.29 -7.85
CA ALA A 516 51.53 18.61 -8.58
C ALA A 516 52.88 19.27 -8.28
N PRO A 517 54.01 18.53 -8.31
CA PRO A 517 55.34 19.11 -8.36
C PRO A 517 55.48 20.02 -9.59
N SER A 518 56.34 21.04 -9.49
CA SER A 518 56.55 22.03 -10.55
C SER A 518 56.80 21.37 -11.92
N GLY A 519 55.97 21.68 -12.91
CA GLY A 519 56.08 21.18 -14.29
C GLY A 519 55.24 19.94 -14.63
N LEU A 520 54.51 19.34 -13.69
CA LEU A 520 53.67 18.16 -13.93
C LEU A 520 52.17 18.47 -13.79
N PHE A 521 51.33 17.77 -14.55
CA PHE A 521 49.87 17.85 -14.44
C PHE A 521 49.30 16.59 -13.77
N LEU A 522 48.48 16.75 -12.73
CA LEU A 522 47.77 15.64 -12.09
C LEU A 522 46.44 15.38 -12.79
N ALA A 523 46.24 14.17 -13.27
CA ALA A 523 44.95 13.74 -13.81
C ALA A 523 43.84 13.86 -12.75
N ARG A 524 42.60 14.11 -13.22
CA ARG A 524 41.42 14.18 -12.37
C ARG A 524 41.26 12.88 -11.57
N GLY A 525 41.03 12.98 -10.26
CA GLY A 525 40.94 11.82 -9.37
C GLY A 525 42.27 11.25 -8.84
N SER A 526 43.42 11.73 -9.31
CA SER A 526 44.74 11.35 -8.78
C SER A 526 45.19 12.26 -7.65
N PHE A 527 46.08 11.76 -6.78
CA PHE A 527 46.69 12.52 -5.68
C PHE A 527 48.20 12.28 -5.69
N MET A 528 48.98 13.32 -5.41
CA MET A 528 50.39 13.19 -5.11
C MET A 528 50.56 12.73 -3.66
N VAL A 529 51.41 11.73 -3.45
CA VAL A 529 51.75 11.20 -2.14
C VAL A 529 53.06 11.82 -1.68
N TYR A 530 53.05 12.46 -0.51
CA TYR A 530 54.24 13.03 0.12
C TYR A 530 54.67 12.20 1.33
N GLY A 531 55.97 12.01 1.51
CA GLY A 531 56.54 11.21 2.58
C GLY A 531 56.60 9.70 2.29
N LYS A 532 56.80 8.89 3.34
CA LYS A 532 57.01 7.44 3.21
C LYS A 532 55.71 6.71 2.82
N LYS A 533 55.80 5.87 1.78
CA LYS A 533 54.80 4.86 1.42
C LYS A 533 55.10 3.56 2.17
N ASN A 534 54.10 2.93 2.77
CA ASN A 534 54.25 1.63 3.42
C ASN A 534 53.73 0.54 2.47
N TYR A 535 54.64 -0.22 1.87
CA TYR A 535 54.32 -1.22 0.85
C TYR A 535 53.99 -2.58 1.46
N LEU A 536 52.94 -3.20 0.92
CA LEU A 536 52.61 -4.60 1.06
C LEU A 536 52.91 -5.26 -0.28
N HIS A 537 53.87 -6.18 -0.29
CA HIS A 537 54.31 -6.86 -1.50
C HIS A 537 53.51 -8.12 -1.77
N GLY A 538 53.32 -8.43 -3.06
CA GLY A 538 52.72 -9.71 -3.48
C GLY A 538 51.27 -9.90 -3.02
N VAL A 539 50.48 -8.82 -2.95
CA VAL A 539 49.09 -8.88 -2.52
C VAL A 539 48.25 -9.64 -3.56
N PRO A 540 47.65 -10.79 -3.20
CA PRO A 540 47.01 -11.67 -4.17
C PRO A 540 45.67 -11.13 -4.65
N LEU A 541 45.41 -11.24 -5.95
CA LEU A 541 44.14 -10.84 -6.56
C LEU A 541 43.10 -11.97 -6.40
N ARG A 542 42.45 -12.00 -5.24
CA ARG A 542 41.32 -12.89 -4.94
C ARG A 542 40.22 -12.13 -4.22
N LEU A 543 38.98 -12.40 -4.59
CA LEU A 543 37.78 -11.87 -3.93
C LEU A 543 36.80 -13.00 -3.66
N ALA A 544 36.12 -12.96 -2.54
CA ALA A 544 34.94 -13.76 -2.28
C ALA A 544 33.68 -12.96 -2.60
N LEU A 545 32.76 -13.57 -3.34
CA LEU A 545 31.36 -13.15 -3.42
C LEU A 545 30.62 -13.77 -2.24
N ALA A 546 30.25 -12.93 -1.28
CA ALA A 546 29.81 -13.32 0.04
C ALA A 546 28.34 -12.94 0.28
N VAL A 547 27.57 -13.87 0.84
CA VAL A 547 26.18 -13.67 1.26
C VAL A 547 26.14 -13.57 2.79
N LYS A 548 25.65 -12.44 3.31
CA LYS A 548 25.44 -12.23 4.75
C LYS A 548 23.94 -12.24 5.06
N LEU A 549 23.49 -13.18 5.91
CA LEU A 549 22.10 -13.35 6.35
C LEU A 549 21.79 -12.65 7.69
N ASP A 550 22.16 -11.38 7.81
CA ASP A 550 21.88 -10.57 9.01
C ASP A 550 20.72 -9.60 8.70
N GLY A 551 19.49 -10.07 8.94
CA GLY A 551 18.25 -9.41 8.55
C GLY A 551 17.91 -9.62 7.07
N ARG A 552 17.97 -8.56 6.24
CA ARG A 552 17.78 -8.70 4.78
C ARG A 552 19.07 -9.24 4.15
N PRO A 553 19.03 -10.28 3.31
CA PRO A 553 20.23 -10.83 2.67
C PRO A 553 21.04 -9.75 1.94
N LYS A 554 22.34 -9.68 2.22
CA LYS A 554 23.28 -8.78 1.55
C LYS A 554 24.31 -9.58 0.78
N ILE A 555 24.56 -9.17 -0.46
CA ILE A 555 25.65 -9.71 -1.28
C ILE A 555 26.75 -8.66 -1.34
N LEU A 556 27.96 -9.05 -0.93
CA LEU A 556 29.15 -8.20 -0.91
C LEU A 556 30.31 -8.92 -1.58
N ALA A 557 31.24 -8.14 -2.15
CA ALA A 557 32.56 -8.65 -2.51
C ALA A 557 33.52 -8.31 -1.37
N ALA A 558 34.38 -9.25 -1.00
CA ALA A 558 35.30 -9.08 0.12
C ALA A 558 36.60 -9.85 -0.10
N PRO A 559 37.71 -9.48 0.57
CA PRO A 559 38.85 -10.37 0.74
C PRO A 559 38.38 -11.74 1.29
N PRO A 560 38.86 -12.89 0.77
CA PRO A 560 38.38 -14.21 1.19
C PRO A 560 38.41 -14.45 2.70
N GLU A 561 39.55 -14.20 3.35
CA GLU A 561 39.71 -14.32 4.81
C GLU A 561 38.71 -13.43 5.58
N ALA A 562 38.40 -12.25 5.05
CA ALA A 562 37.42 -11.37 5.66
C ALA A 562 36.00 -11.93 5.50
N ALA A 563 35.66 -12.44 4.32
CA ALA A 563 34.35 -13.02 4.04
C ALA A 563 34.07 -14.23 4.92
N GLU A 564 35.04 -15.13 5.11
CA GLU A 564 34.93 -16.31 5.98
C GLU A 564 34.54 -15.95 7.41
N ALA A 565 34.96 -14.79 7.91
CA ALA A 565 34.68 -14.37 9.28
C ALA A 565 33.22 -13.92 9.53
N TRP A 566 32.48 -13.48 8.49
CA TRP A 566 31.15 -12.89 8.70
C TRP A 566 30.07 -13.31 7.70
N ALA A 567 30.42 -14.03 6.63
CA ALA A 567 29.48 -14.45 5.60
C ALA A 567 28.89 -15.83 5.93
N SER A 568 27.64 -16.04 5.55
CA SER A 568 26.96 -17.33 5.65
C SER A 568 27.37 -18.25 4.50
N PHE A 569 27.56 -17.69 3.30
CA PHE A 569 27.97 -18.42 2.10
C PHE A 569 28.98 -17.59 1.31
N ILE A 570 30.00 -18.24 0.75
CA ILE A 570 31.02 -17.59 -0.05
C ILE A 570 31.30 -18.38 -1.33
N VAL A 571 31.61 -17.67 -2.41
CA VAL A 571 32.24 -18.22 -3.60
C VAL A 571 33.43 -17.35 -3.96
N GLU A 572 34.62 -17.94 -3.93
CA GLU A 572 35.83 -17.26 -4.36
C GLU A 572 35.93 -17.11 -5.87
N VAL A 573 36.45 -15.96 -6.29
CA VAL A 573 36.75 -15.61 -7.67
C VAL A 573 38.17 -15.04 -7.75
N ALA A 574 38.80 -15.29 -8.89
CA ALA A 574 40.13 -14.80 -9.23
C ALA A 574 40.14 -14.31 -10.70
N PRO A 575 41.16 -13.54 -11.12
CA PRO A 575 41.35 -13.14 -12.51
C PRO A 575 41.30 -14.34 -13.47
N GLY A 576 40.64 -14.17 -14.61
CA GLY A 576 40.45 -15.23 -15.58
C GLY A 576 39.76 -14.77 -16.86
N LYS A 577 39.59 -15.70 -17.81
CA LYS A 577 39.06 -15.42 -19.16
C LYS A 577 37.52 -15.41 -19.26
N VAL A 578 36.82 -15.78 -18.18
CA VAL A 578 35.35 -15.84 -18.15
C VAL A 578 34.79 -14.42 -18.08
N ARG A 579 33.81 -14.09 -18.94
CA ARG A 579 33.15 -12.77 -18.92
C ARG A 579 32.44 -12.58 -17.57
N ALA A 580 32.43 -11.35 -17.07
CA ALA A 580 31.88 -11.03 -15.75
C ALA A 580 30.41 -11.47 -15.56
N LYS A 581 29.58 -11.34 -16.60
CA LYS A 581 28.18 -11.78 -16.57
C LYS A 581 28.06 -13.30 -16.37
N ASP A 582 28.86 -14.07 -17.10
CA ASP A 582 28.83 -15.54 -17.04
C ASP A 582 29.42 -16.05 -15.72
N LEU A 583 30.48 -15.38 -15.23
CA LEU A 583 31.06 -15.64 -13.92
C LEU A 583 30.04 -15.39 -12.80
N ALA A 584 29.26 -14.30 -12.88
CA ALA A 584 28.23 -13.99 -11.90
C ALA A 584 27.10 -15.05 -11.89
N VAL A 585 26.70 -15.58 -13.05
CA VAL A 585 25.71 -16.66 -13.14
C VAL A 585 26.25 -17.95 -12.52
N LYS A 586 27.50 -18.32 -12.83
CA LYS A 586 28.15 -19.50 -12.24
C LYS A 586 28.30 -19.38 -10.73
N ALA A 587 28.73 -18.21 -10.25
CA ALA A 587 28.84 -17.95 -8.81
C ALA A 587 27.49 -17.98 -8.12
N LYS A 588 26.43 -17.44 -8.73
CA LYS A 588 25.06 -17.56 -8.23
C LYS A 588 24.62 -19.02 -8.12
N GLY A 589 24.85 -19.83 -9.15
CA GLY A 589 24.51 -21.26 -9.13
C GLY A 589 25.16 -21.97 -7.95
N LYS A 590 26.47 -21.78 -7.77
CA LYS A 590 27.21 -22.33 -6.62
C LYS A 590 26.70 -21.83 -5.27
N LEU A 591 26.39 -20.53 -5.15
CA LEU A 591 25.82 -19.96 -3.93
C LEU A 591 24.45 -20.57 -3.58
N VAL A 592 23.63 -20.89 -4.58
CA VAL A 592 22.32 -21.55 -4.37
C VAL A 592 22.50 -23.02 -4.00
N GLU A 593 23.46 -23.73 -4.59
CA GLU A 593 23.76 -25.13 -4.25
C GLU A 593 24.20 -25.30 -2.79
N ILE A 594 24.95 -24.35 -2.25
CA ILE A 594 25.44 -24.38 -0.86
C ILE A 594 24.45 -23.76 0.15
N ALA A 595 23.37 -23.12 -0.32
CA ALA A 595 22.34 -22.56 0.55
C ALA A 595 21.30 -23.63 0.95
N PRO A 596 20.78 -23.62 2.18
CA PRO A 596 19.67 -24.49 2.59
C PRO A 596 18.45 -24.29 1.68
N LYS A 597 17.73 -25.36 1.34
CA LYS A 597 16.57 -25.31 0.43
C LYS A 597 15.42 -24.38 0.87
N GLU A 598 15.42 -24.00 2.14
CA GLU A 598 14.40 -23.16 2.79
C GLU A 598 14.71 -21.66 2.70
N LEU A 599 15.91 -21.28 2.23
CA LEU A 599 16.44 -19.92 2.06
C LEU A 599 16.61 -19.57 0.58
#